data_AF-A0A952BF84-F1
#
_entry.id   AF-A0A952BF84-F1
#
_cell.length_a   1.000
_cell.length_b   1.000
_cell.length_c   1.000
_cell.angle_alpha   90.00
_cell.angle_beta   90.00
_cell.angle_gamma   90.00
#
_symmetry.space_group_name_H-M   'P 1'
#
loop_
_entity.id
_entity.type
_entity.pdbx_description
1 polymer ?
#
loop_
_entity_poly.entity_id
_entity_poly.type
_entity_poly.pdbx_seq_one_letter_code
_entity_poly.pdbx_strand_id
1 'polypeptide(L)'
;MAKEQNKNRVSDLPKCIKDLLIETPSAITKLCALWDGLTAETQVKILSEIKTGSYSVYFTNRIYPKAVKSKNSYVRYLAAKDLYFGEHSSDEINALEQLVKDDPNPLVKYSLHEDANELSSIFDKLLKEPKSFFKLPQEARLAKVRVLTGGGEEIAAIIGYAIDNLLENKKVSEQELADILLDYLNKPEFRPHYEKDSYSYDGYGEYLRGKDLGALWGLVSKVPKSCSYVLIKYLPASGGLSHDIPKNIIDKLDDWQLEHLLDRDDIGFADLRKKIFWEYVDSNQEKAEEDEDESWGKSMLLGAAISHNFQLSYDDFAKILSKPEKQKIEILNELTNANDLELCIYEAIHDVMFNSNVDMFSWEHAEFAKYPFERKLKKIKDYQLKKELLGLRLYRLANQVMPWKGKRYELTEKLEFLKEYVVEGDTWKTFMAFSNAWQNQRVFSKNNLEKYLPIMDEIEEESESLEDENTISNDEKTMSILELSSLKAEIGKIKFLIYAVIVLIIILLIIS
;
A
#
# COMPACT_ATOMS: atom_id res chain seq x y z
N MET A 1 16.42 11.90 10.86
CA MET A 1 16.30 10.44 10.69
C MET A 1 16.74 9.90 9.32
N ALA A 2 16.50 10.58 8.18
CA ALA A 2 16.97 10.10 6.86
C ALA A 2 18.51 9.99 6.71
N LYS A 3 19.30 10.81 7.43
CA LYS A 3 20.78 10.70 7.45
C LYS A 3 21.30 9.47 8.22
N GLU A 4 20.48 8.83 9.05
CA GLU A 4 20.91 7.67 9.85
C GLU A 4 20.65 6.34 9.14
N GLN A 5 19.61 6.26 8.29
CA GLN A 5 19.32 5.05 7.52
C GLN A 5 20.34 4.75 6.42
N ASN A 6 21.14 5.73 5.99
CA ASN A 6 22.15 5.52 4.94
C ASN A 6 23.50 4.99 5.46
N LYS A 7 23.70 4.90 6.79
CA LYS A 7 24.98 4.46 7.37
C LYS A 7 25.22 2.94 7.34
N ASN A 8 24.20 2.14 7.05
CA ASN A 8 24.29 0.68 7.08
C ASN A 8 24.22 -0.01 5.70
N ARG A 9 24.28 0.73 4.60
CA ARG A 9 24.43 0.09 3.28
C ARG A 9 25.87 -0.39 3.13
N VAL A 10 26.09 -1.67 3.42
CA VAL A 10 27.35 -2.34 3.07
C VAL A 10 27.42 -2.37 1.55
N SER A 11 28.31 -1.56 0.97
CA SER A 11 28.53 -1.52 -0.47
C SER A 11 28.85 -2.92 -1.02
N ASP A 12 28.15 -3.37 -2.07
CA ASP A 12 28.38 -4.68 -2.72
C ASP A 12 29.61 -4.69 -3.64
N LEU A 13 30.43 -3.63 -3.60
CA LEU A 13 31.65 -3.57 -4.39
C LEU A 13 32.71 -4.56 -3.88
N PRO A 14 33.42 -5.28 -4.79
CA PRO A 14 34.56 -6.10 -4.41
C PRO A 14 35.60 -5.29 -3.63
N LYS A 15 36.25 -5.91 -2.64
CA LYS A 15 37.24 -5.23 -1.78
C LYS A 15 38.32 -4.50 -2.61
N CYS A 16 38.80 -5.11 -3.68
CA CYS A 16 39.81 -4.50 -4.56
C CYS A 16 39.33 -3.22 -5.25
N ILE A 17 38.02 -3.06 -5.49
CA ILE A 17 37.44 -1.83 -6.05
C ILE A 17 37.22 -0.80 -4.95
N LYS A 18 36.77 -1.22 -3.76
CA LYS A 18 36.63 -0.32 -2.59
C LYS A 18 37.95 0.36 -2.24
N ASP A 19 39.04 -0.38 -2.28
CA ASP A 19 40.39 0.15 -2.04
C ASP A 19 40.78 1.24 -3.07
N LEU A 20 40.20 1.21 -4.28
CA LEU A 20 40.40 2.24 -5.31
C LEU A 20 39.52 3.48 -5.15
N LEU A 21 38.48 3.40 -4.30
CA LEU A 21 37.66 4.56 -3.95
C LEU A 21 38.26 5.37 -2.80
N ILE A 22 39.39 4.95 -2.21
CA ILE A 22 40.14 5.77 -1.26
C ILE A 22 40.73 6.96 -2.03
N GLU A 23 40.52 8.20 -1.54
CA GLU A 23 40.88 9.45 -2.23
C GLU A 23 42.38 9.77 -2.29
N THR A 24 43.20 8.78 -2.66
CA THR A 24 44.62 8.99 -2.94
C THR A 24 44.84 9.20 -4.44
N PRO A 25 45.80 10.04 -4.86
CA PRO A 25 46.12 10.21 -6.28
C PRO A 25 46.46 8.90 -7.01
N SER A 26 47.10 7.95 -6.31
CA SER A 26 47.42 6.63 -6.88
C SER A 26 46.17 5.78 -7.12
N ALA A 27 45.24 5.74 -6.15
CA ALA A 27 43.98 5.01 -6.30
C ALA A 27 43.13 5.57 -7.45
N ILE A 28 43.01 6.90 -7.54
CA ILE A 28 42.30 7.59 -8.64
C ILE A 28 42.93 7.24 -10.00
N THR A 29 44.26 7.29 -10.10
CA THR A 29 44.97 6.98 -11.35
C THR A 29 44.75 5.52 -11.76
N LYS A 30 44.81 4.59 -10.80
CA LYS A 30 44.53 3.16 -11.02
C LYS A 30 43.08 2.94 -11.46
N LEU A 31 42.13 3.60 -10.81
CA LEU A 31 40.71 3.51 -11.17
C LEU A 31 40.46 4.05 -12.59
N CYS A 32 41.02 5.21 -12.94
CA CYS A 32 40.95 5.76 -14.29
C CYS A 32 41.57 4.85 -15.36
N ALA A 33 42.66 4.14 -15.03
CA ALA A 33 43.31 3.20 -15.94
C ALA A 33 42.49 1.91 -16.12
N LEU A 34 41.83 1.44 -15.07
CA LEU A 34 40.98 0.25 -15.11
C LEU A 34 39.60 0.51 -15.72
N TRP A 35 39.14 1.76 -15.74
CA TRP A 35 37.77 2.15 -16.06
C TRP A 35 37.20 1.48 -17.30
N ASP A 36 37.92 1.53 -18.43
CA ASP A 36 37.46 0.99 -19.71
C ASP A 36 37.40 -0.55 -19.75
N GLY A 37 38.07 -1.21 -18.81
CA GLY A 37 38.04 -2.66 -18.61
C GLY A 37 37.00 -3.13 -17.59
N LEU A 38 36.36 -2.22 -16.85
CA LEU A 38 35.29 -2.56 -15.91
C LEU A 38 34.00 -2.89 -16.64
N THR A 39 33.19 -3.79 -16.08
CA THR A 39 31.84 -4.04 -16.57
C THR A 39 30.95 -2.82 -16.32
N ALA A 40 29.91 -2.63 -17.15
CA ALA A 40 28.94 -1.55 -16.95
C ALA A 40 28.29 -1.62 -15.55
N GLU A 41 28.01 -2.83 -15.06
CA GLU A 41 27.51 -3.03 -13.69
C GLU A 41 28.47 -2.47 -12.62
N THR A 42 29.77 -2.75 -12.75
CA THR A 42 30.79 -2.24 -11.81
C THR A 42 30.91 -0.72 -11.92
N GLN A 43 30.89 -0.16 -13.13
CA GLN A 43 30.89 1.28 -13.34
C GLN A 43 29.67 1.95 -12.68
N VAL A 44 28.46 1.38 -12.82
CA VAL A 44 27.24 1.87 -12.19
C VAL A 44 27.34 1.85 -10.66
N LYS A 45 27.83 0.74 -10.08
CA LYS A 45 28.02 0.63 -8.63
C LYS A 45 29.01 1.69 -8.11
N ILE A 46 30.11 1.92 -8.84
CA ILE A 46 31.08 2.97 -8.50
C ILE A 46 30.45 4.37 -8.56
N LEU A 47 29.74 4.72 -9.63
CA LEU A 47 29.09 6.03 -9.75
C LEU A 47 28.03 6.24 -8.66
N SER A 48 27.29 5.18 -8.30
CA SER A 48 26.31 5.22 -7.22
C SER A 48 26.97 5.47 -5.86
N GLU A 49 28.08 4.80 -5.58
CA GLU A 49 28.88 5.01 -4.37
C GLU A 49 29.39 6.46 -4.31
N ILE A 50 29.93 6.97 -5.42
CA ILE A 50 30.42 8.36 -5.54
C ILE A 50 29.31 9.36 -5.22
N LYS A 51 28.11 9.15 -5.78
CA LYS A 51 26.96 10.03 -5.57
C LYS A 51 26.52 10.10 -4.11
N THR A 52 26.55 8.97 -3.41
CA THR A 52 26.14 8.90 -1.99
C THR A 52 27.25 9.29 -1.02
N GLY A 53 28.51 9.19 -1.45
CA GLY A 53 29.67 9.49 -0.63
C GLY A 53 30.06 10.98 -0.64
N SER A 54 30.93 11.36 0.29
CA SER A 54 31.51 12.71 0.37
C SER A 54 32.88 12.71 -0.29
N TYR A 55 32.92 12.60 -1.61
CA TYR A 55 34.16 12.64 -2.39
C TYR A 55 34.56 14.07 -2.73
N SER A 56 35.86 14.32 -2.76
CA SER A 56 36.47 15.58 -3.17
C SER A 56 36.18 15.90 -4.64
N VAL A 57 36.11 17.19 -4.94
CA VAL A 57 35.99 17.72 -6.31
C VAL A 57 37.11 17.19 -7.22
N TYR A 58 38.32 16.99 -6.67
CA TYR A 58 39.43 16.40 -7.43
C TYR A 58 39.13 14.97 -7.88
N PHE A 59 38.55 14.14 -7.01
CA PHE A 59 38.18 12.77 -7.32
C PHE A 59 37.10 12.73 -8.42
N THR A 60 36.00 13.46 -8.23
CA THR A 60 34.87 13.47 -9.17
C THR A 60 35.26 14.03 -10.54
N ASN A 61 36.06 15.09 -10.59
CA ASN A 61 36.58 15.69 -11.83
C ASN A 61 37.52 14.77 -12.63
N ARG A 62 37.98 13.65 -12.06
CA ARG A 62 38.77 12.65 -12.78
C ARG A 62 37.92 11.49 -13.29
N ILE A 63 36.93 11.06 -12.50
CA ILE A 63 36.11 9.89 -12.82
C ILE A 63 34.98 10.21 -13.80
N TYR A 64 34.23 11.29 -13.59
CA TYR A 64 33.09 11.60 -14.45
C TYR A 64 33.47 11.85 -15.93
N PRO A 65 34.56 12.56 -16.27
CA PRO A 65 34.97 12.70 -17.67
C PRO A 65 35.30 11.38 -18.37
N LYS A 66 35.76 10.37 -17.62
CA LYS A 66 35.97 9.00 -18.13
C LYS A 66 34.64 8.29 -18.31
N ALA A 67 33.75 8.40 -17.34
CA ALA A 67 32.42 7.78 -17.37
C ALA A 67 31.53 8.32 -18.51
N VAL A 68 31.55 9.62 -18.79
CA VAL A 68 30.84 10.25 -19.93
C VAL A 68 31.34 9.73 -21.28
N LYS A 69 32.54 9.15 -21.35
CA LYS A 69 33.06 8.54 -22.60
C LYS A 69 32.80 7.03 -22.67
N SER A 70 32.06 6.46 -21.71
CA SER A 70 31.72 5.04 -21.69
C SER A 70 30.91 4.63 -22.93
N LYS A 71 31.14 3.40 -23.41
CA LYS A 71 30.33 2.82 -24.48
C LYS A 71 28.88 2.59 -24.06
N ASN A 72 28.63 2.43 -22.76
CA ASN A 72 27.29 2.21 -22.19
C ASN A 72 26.59 3.56 -21.93
N SER A 73 25.41 3.77 -22.53
CA SER A 73 24.66 5.03 -22.41
C SER A 73 24.17 5.31 -20.99
N TYR A 74 23.84 4.28 -20.20
CA TYR A 74 23.40 4.48 -18.83
C TYR A 74 24.54 4.96 -17.92
N VAL A 75 25.75 4.44 -18.12
CA VAL A 75 26.96 4.95 -17.43
C VAL A 75 27.24 6.40 -17.80
N ARG A 76 27.10 6.76 -19.09
CA ARG A 76 27.24 8.14 -19.53
C ARG A 76 26.19 9.05 -18.90
N TYR A 77 24.94 8.59 -18.85
CA TYR A 77 23.82 9.32 -18.23
C TYR A 77 24.09 9.61 -16.75
N LEU A 78 24.43 8.58 -15.96
CA LEU A 78 24.72 8.75 -14.54
C LEU A 78 25.86 9.75 -14.31
N ALA A 79 26.90 9.69 -15.13
CA ALA A 79 28.01 10.63 -15.05
C ALA A 79 27.62 12.04 -15.47
N ALA A 80 26.87 12.19 -16.57
CA ALA A 80 26.46 13.49 -17.09
C ALA A 80 25.51 14.23 -16.14
N LYS A 81 24.60 13.51 -15.51
CA LYS A 81 23.64 14.05 -14.54
C LYS A 81 24.28 14.63 -13.28
N ASP A 82 25.35 14.01 -12.79
CA ASP A 82 26.01 14.44 -11.55
C ASP A 82 27.23 15.36 -11.84
N LEU A 83 27.50 15.69 -13.11
CA LEU A 83 28.51 16.68 -13.50
C LEU A 83 27.99 18.11 -13.28
N TYR A 84 28.80 18.93 -12.63
CA TYR A 84 28.51 20.34 -12.43
C TYR A 84 29.09 21.19 -13.58
N PHE A 85 28.22 21.93 -14.27
CA PHE A 85 28.58 22.86 -15.35
C PHE A 85 28.32 24.30 -14.90
N GLY A 86 29.31 24.93 -14.26
CA GLY A 86 29.21 26.32 -13.79
C GLY A 86 29.66 27.36 -14.83
N GLU A 87 29.30 28.64 -14.66
CA GLU A 87 29.69 29.76 -15.55
C GLU A 87 31.22 29.98 -15.67
N HIS A 88 32.00 29.42 -14.75
CA HIS A 88 33.47 29.48 -14.74
C HIS A 88 34.12 28.12 -15.01
N SER A 89 33.42 27.26 -15.75
CA SER A 89 33.91 25.95 -16.14
C SER A 89 35.13 26.06 -17.05
N SER A 90 36.08 25.15 -16.87
CA SER A 90 37.25 25.06 -17.76
C SER A 90 36.85 24.62 -19.17
N ASP A 91 37.70 24.88 -20.15
CA ASP A 91 37.49 24.42 -21.54
C ASP A 91 37.23 22.91 -21.62
N GLU A 92 37.83 22.13 -20.72
CA GLU A 92 37.61 20.69 -20.62
C GLU A 92 36.18 20.34 -20.20
N ILE A 93 35.61 21.08 -19.24
CA ILE A 93 34.23 20.87 -18.77
C ILE A 93 33.23 21.33 -19.84
N ASN A 94 33.49 22.45 -20.51
CA ASN A 94 32.67 22.92 -21.64
C ASN A 94 32.65 21.89 -22.79
N ALA A 95 33.79 21.26 -23.07
CA ALA A 95 33.88 20.20 -24.07
C ALA A 95 33.08 18.94 -23.67
N LEU A 96 33.02 18.61 -22.37
CA LEU A 96 32.18 17.51 -21.87
C LEU A 96 30.69 17.85 -21.96
N GLU A 97 30.31 19.09 -21.63
CA GLU A 97 28.93 19.54 -21.76
C GLU A 97 28.43 19.43 -23.20
N GLN A 98 29.25 19.87 -24.16
CA GLN A 98 28.95 19.74 -25.58
C GLN A 98 28.84 18.27 -26.00
N LEU A 99 29.72 17.41 -25.49
CA LEU A 99 29.67 15.97 -25.74
C LEU A 99 28.35 15.34 -25.23
N VAL A 100 27.85 15.80 -24.07
CA VAL A 100 26.55 15.37 -23.54
C VAL A 100 25.41 15.90 -24.41
N LYS A 101 25.42 17.19 -24.77
CA LYS A 101 24.40 17.83 -25.63
C LYS A 101 24.27 17.18 -27.01
N ASP A 102 25.40 16.70 -27.53
CA ASP A 102 25.49 16.02 -28.83
C ASP A 102 25.38 14.49 -28.73
N ASP A 103 25.17 13.93 -27.53
CA ASP A 103 25.07 12.48 -27.36
C ASP A 103 23.89 11.93 -28.18
N PRO A 104 24.08 10.85 -28.96
CA PRO A 104 23.02 10.27 -29.76
C PRO A 104 21.90 9.65 -28.91
N ASN A 105 22.17 9.32 -27.64
CA ASN A 105 21.16 8.77 -26.74
C ASN A 105 20.40 9.90 -26.03
N PRO A 106 19.06 9.98 -26.20
CA PRO A 106 18.24 11.02 -25.56
C PRO A 106 18.38 11.09 -24.04
N LEU A 107 18.55 9.93 -23.37
CA LEU A 107 18.72 9.87 -21.92
C LEU A 107 19.96 10.65 -21.47
N VAL A 108 21.07 10.52 -22.20
CA VAL A 108 22.31 11.25 -21.90
C VAL A 108 22.13 12.72 -22.29
N LYS A 109 21.63 12.99 -23.49
CA LYS A 109 21.44 14.34 -24.02
C LYS A 109 20.61 15.24 -23.11
N TYR A 110 19.53 14.72 -22.54
CA TYR A 110 18.63 15.49 -21.70
C TYR A 110 18.91 15.38 -20.19
N SER A 111 19.98 14.66 -19.80
CA SER A 111 20.41 14.57 -18.39
C SER A 111 20.73 15.93 -17.77
N LEU A 112 21.19 16.89 -18.58
CA LEU A 112 21.45 18.27 -18.15
C LEU A 112 20.19 19.00 -17.68
N HIS A 113 18.99 18.54 -18.07
CA HIS A 113 17.74 19.08 -17.54
C HIS A 113 17.40 18.55 -16.14
N GLU A 114 18.22 17.64 -15.60
CA GLU A 114 18.10 17.12 -14.23
C GLU A 114 19.00 17.86 -13.21
N ASP A 115 19.54 19.04 -13.54
CA ASP A 115 20.27 19.86 -12.55
C ASP A 115 19.29 20.68 -11.70
N ALA A 116 19.26 20.37 -10.39
CA ALA A 116 18.43 21.08 -9.42
C ALA A 116 18.85 22.55 -9.20
N ASN A 117 20.11 22.90 -9.50
CA ASN A 117 20.64 24.25 -9.25
C ASN A 117 20.20 25.25 -10.32
N GLU A 118 20.03 24.82 -11.58
CA GLU A 118 19.49 25.67 -12.65
C GLU A 118 17.98 25.92 -12.51
N LEU A 119 17.29 25.20 -11.61
CA LEU A 119 15.84 25.25 -11.49
C LEU A 119 15.28 26.62 -11.07
N SER A 120 16.08 27.50 -10.48
CA SER A 120 15.58 28.72 -9.82
C SER A 120 15.10 29.85 -10.74
N SER A 121 15.41 29.85 -12.05
CA SER A 121 15.02 31.00 -12.92
C SER A 121 14.42 30.65 -14.27
N ILE A 122 14.95 29.67 -15.02
CA ILE A 122 14.47 29.34 -16.37
C ILE A 122 13.42 28.22 -16.33
N PHE A 123 13.58 27.25 -15.44
CA PHE A 123 12.73 26.07 -15.38
C PHE A 123 11.36 26.38 -14.79
N ASP A 124 11.30 27.31 -13.84
CA ASP A 124 10.08 27.95 -13.35
C ASP A 124 9.17 28.40 -14.50
N LYS A 125 9.75 28.97 -15.57
CA LYS A 125 8.96 29.47 -16.70
C LYS A 125 8.35 28.35 -17.54
N LEU A 126 9.10 27.26 -17.78
CA LEU A 126 8.62 26.16 -18.60
C LEU A 126 7.50 25.38 -17.92
N LEU A 127 7.55 25.24 -16.59
CA LEU A 127 6.49 24.58 -15.82
C LEU A 127 5.24 25.44 -15.72
N LYS A 128 5.41 26.77 -15.68
CA LYS A 128 4.31 27.76 -15.71
C LYS A 128 3.68 27.90 -17.11
N GLU A 129 4.33 27.42 -18.17
CA GLU A 129 3.85 27.51 -19.55
C GLU A 129 3.69 26.12 -20.20
N PRO A 130 2.53 25.44 -20.03
CA PRO A 130 2.29 24.09 -20.57
C PRO A 130 2.59 23.95 -22.06
N LYS A 131 2.27 24.97 -22.87
CA LYS A 131 2.57 24.98 -24.30
C LYS A 131 4.06 24.92 -24.59
N SER A 132 4.88 25.57 -23.77
CA SER A 132 6.35 25.55 -23.90
C SER A 132 6.92 24.21 -23.43
N PHE A 133 6.35 23.61 -22.39
CA PHE A 133 6.70 22.27 -21.93
C PHE A 133 6.50 21.20 -23.01
N PHE A 134 5.34 21.18 -23.69
CA PHE A 134 5.06 20.18 -24.74
C PHE A 134 5.77 20.41 -26.08
N LYS A 135 6.51 21.51 -26.24
CA LYS A 135 7.46 21.66 -27.38
C LYS A 135 8.71 20.81 -27.20
N LEU A 136 9.01 20.40 -25.97
CA LEU A 136 10.14 19.55 -25.67
C LEU A 136 9.83 18.10 -26.08
N PRO A 137 10.85 17.33 -26.52
CA PRO A 137 10.72 15.90 -26.71
C PRO A 137 10.43 15.20 -25.37
N GLN A 138 9.83 14.02 -25.42
CA GLN A 138 9.35 13.31 -24.24
C GLN A 138 10.45 13.11 -23.19
N GLU A 139 11.65 12.71 -23.59
CA GLU A 139 12.75 12.45 -22.67
C GLU A 139 13.21 13.71 -21.92
N ALA A 140 13.14 14.87 -22.57
CA ALA A 140 13.41 16.15 -21.93
C ALA A 140 12.29 16.56 -20.95
N ARG A 141 11.03 16.22 -21.25
CA ARG A 141 9.90 16.41 -20.33
C ARG A 141 10.07 15.54 -19.08
N LEU A 142 10.43 14.27 -19.27
CA LEU A 142 10.68 13.31 -18.19
C LEU A 142 11.84 13.75 -17.28
N ALA A 143 12.98 14.14 -17.86
CA ALA A 143 14.10 14.70 -17.11
C ALA A 143 13.68 15.88 -16.22
N LYS A 144 12.86 16.79 -16.75
CA LYS A 144 12.37 17.95 -15.99
C LYS A 144 11.48 17.60 -14.81
N VAL A 145 10.63 16.58 -14.90
CA VAL A 145 9.72 16.23 -13.80
C VAL A 145 10.41 15.42 -12.70
N ARG A 146 11.48 14.69 -13.02
CA ARG A 146 12.27 13.90 -12.05
C ARG A 146 12.93 14.74 -10.97
N VAL A 147 13.27 15.99 -11.28
CA VAL A 147 13.95 16.88 -10.33
C VAL A 147 13.02 17.71 -9.47
N LEU A 148 11.73 17.73 -9.79
CA LEU A 148 10.76 18.41 -8.96
C LEU A 148 10.65 17.68 -7.63
N THR A 149 10.48 18.43 -6.54
CA THR A 149 10.17 17.85 -5.22
C THR A 149 8.74 18.18 -4.79
N GLY A 150 8.23 19.35 -5.18
CA GLY A 150 6.82 19.76 -5.09
C GLY A 150 6.29 20.19 -6.46
N GLY A 151 5.45 21.22 -6.52
CA GLY A 151 4.94 21.80 -7.78
C GLY A 151 3.76 21.02 -8.36
N GLY A 152 2.91 20.49 -7.46
CA GLY A 152 1.72 19.73 -7.85
C GLY A 152 0.75 20.56 -8.69
N GLU A 153 0.62 21.86 -8.41
CA GLU A 153 -0.18 22.76 -9.24
C GLU A 153 0.33 22.89 -10.68
N GLU A 154 1.64 23.07 -10.87
CA GLU A 154 2.24 23.17 -12.19
C GLU A 154 2.07 21.88 -12.98
N ILE A 155 2.32 20.73 -12.34
CA ILE A 155 2.09 19.42 -12.97
C ILE A 155 0.63 19.24 -13.33
N ALA A 156 -0.30 19.62 -12.45
CA ALA A 156 -1.72 19.57 -12.75
C ALA A 156 -2.10 20.46 -13.93
N ALA A 157 -1.56 21.68 -14.01
CA ALA A 157 -1.78 22.57 -15.13
C ALA A 157 -1.23 22.02 -16.45
N ILE A 158 -0.04 21.39 -16.43
CA ILE A 158 0.57 20.74 -17.60
C ILE A 158 -0.30 19.59 -18.09
N ILE A 159 -0.69 18.67 -17.21
CA ILE A 159 -1.49 17.50 -17.57
C ILE A 159 -2.89 17.93 -18.03
N GLY A 160 -3.53 18.86 -17.32
CA GLY A 160 -4.82 19.43 -17.71
C GLY A 160 -4.78 20.06 -19.11
N TYR A 161 -3.76 20.88 -19.40
CA TYR A 161 -3.58 21.45 -20.74
C TYR A 161 -3.43 20.37 -21.82
N ALA A 162 -2.70 19.29 -21.53
CA ALA A 162 -2.52 18.21 -22.48
C ALA A 162 -3.82 17.49 -22.81
N ILE A 163 -4.64 17.21 -21.80
CA ILE A 163 -5.97 16.61 -21.96
C ILE A 163 -6.85 17.51 -22.82
N ASP A 164 -6.95 18.78 -22.46
CA ASP A 164 -7.88 19.73 -23.10
C ASP A 164 -7.46 20.13 -24.53
N ASN A 165 -6.17 20.01 -24.89
CA ASN A 165 -5.66 20.60 -26.15
C ASN A 165 -4.87 19.64 -27.05
N LEU A 166 -4.22 18.62 -26.48
CA LEU A 166 -3.21 17.82 -27.20
C LEU A 166 -3.62 16.36 -27.39
N LEU A 167 -4.34 15.78 -26.43
CA LEU A 167 -4.70 14.37 -26.39
C LEU A 167 -5.69 14.00 -27.51
N GLU A 168 -6.80 14.73 -27.63
CA GLU A 168 -7.80 14.50 -28.70
C GLU A 168 -7.19 14.61 -30.10
N ASN A 169 -6.21 15.52 -30.26
CA ASN A 169 -5.50 15.76 -31.51
C ASN A 169 -4.34 14.79 -31.75
N LYS A 170 -4.13 13.79 -30.88
CA LYS A 170 -3.03 12.81 -30.93
C LYS A 170 -1.63 13.43 -31.00
N LYS A 171 -1.48 14.66 -30.47
CA LYS A 171 -0.17 15.33 -30.35
C LYS A 171 0.62 14.83 -29.16
N VAL A 172 -0.10 14.30 -28.16
CA VAL A 172 0.41 13.61 -26.99
C VAL A 172 -0.44 12.37 -26.80
N SER A 173 0.16 11.26 -26.42
CA SER A 173 -0.52 10.00 -26.12
C SER A 173 -0.84 9.88 -24.63
N GLU A 174 -1.81 9.03 -24.30
CA GLU A 174 -2.12 8.68 -22.91
C GLU A 174 -0.90 8.08 -22.18
N GLN A 175 -0.11 7.23 -22.87
CA GLN A 175 1.11 6.67 -22.31
C GLN A 175 2.14 7.74 -21.94
N GLU A 176 2.34 8.74 -22.80
CA GLU A 176 3.29 9.83 -22.50
C GLU A 176 2.88 10.63 -21.25
N LEU A 177 1.58 10.83 -21.02
CA LEU A 177 1.07 11.48 -19.81
C LEU A 177 1.25 10.60 -18.58
N ALA A 178 1.00 9.30 -18.70
CA ALA A 178 1.23 8.34 -17.63
C ALA A 178 2.72 8.28 -17.25
N ASP A 179 3.64 8.29 -18.22
CA ASP A 179 5.08 8.32 -17.96
C ASP A 179 5.51 9.59 -17.20
N ILE A 180 4.96 10.75 -17.57
CA ILE A 180 5.22 12.03 -16.86
C ILE A 180 4.75 11.93 -15.40
N LEU A 181 3.56 11.38 -15.17
CA LEU A 181 3.02 11.20 -13.82
C LEU A 181 3.83 10.17 -13.01
N LEU A 182 4.26 9.06 -13.63
CA LEU A 182 5.06 8.05 -12.97
C LEU A 182 6.42 8.59 -12.52
N ASP A 183 7.13 9.28 -13.40
CA ASP A 183 8.43 9.89 -13.06
C ASP A 183 8.29 10.99 -11.99
N TYR A 184 7.16 11.70 -11.96
CA TYR A 184 6.90 12.73 -10.96
C TYR A 184 6.52 12.17 -9.58
N LEU A 185 5.61 11.18 -9.54
CA LEU A 185 4.97 10.68 -8.31
C LEU A 185 5.71 9.52 -7.65
N ASN A 186 6.42 8.69 -8.43
CA ASN A 186 7.08 7.47 -7.92
C ASN A 186 8.54 7.70 -7.46
N LYS A 187 8.98 8.96 -7.39
CA LYS A 187 10.32 9.30 -6.88
C LYS A 187 10.38 9.14 -5.35
N PRO A 188 11.53 8.69 -4.79
CA PRO A 188 11.68 8.50 -3.35
C PRO A 188 11.40 9.75 -2.50
N GLU A 189 11.62 10.94 -3.07
CA GLU A 189 11.47 12.23 -2.39
C GLU A 189 10.03 12.75 -2.41
N PHE A 190 9.14 12.19 -3.25
CA PHE A 190 7.78 12.69 -3.41
C PHE A 190 6.97 12.55 -2.12
N ARG A 191 6.81 11.32 -1.60
CA ARG A 191 6.01 11.09 -0.39
C ARG A 191 6.55 11.85 0.82
N PRO A 192 7.86 11.80 1.15
CA PRO A 192 8.41 12.57 2.27
C PRO A 192 8.20 14.08 2.15
N HIS A 193 8.12 14.63 0.93
CA HIS A 193 7.81 16.04 0.75
C HIS A 193 6.43 16.41 1.28
N TYR A 194 5.43 15.55 1.09
CA TYR A 194 4.03 15.80 1.50
C TYR A 194 3.69 15.30 2.91
N GLU A 195 4.54 14.50 3.53
CA GLU A 195 4.36 14.03 4.91
C GLU A 195 4.42 15.17 5.94
N LYS A 196 3.67 15.00 7.04
CA LYS A 196 3.43 16.03 8.06
C LYS A 196 4.67 16.45 8.84
N ASP A 197 5.71 15.61 8.86
CA ASP A 197 6.89 15.76 9.72
C ASP A 197 8.08 16.47 9.06
N SER A 198 7.87 17.21 7.96
CA SER A 198 8.95 17.93 7.29
C SER A 198 9.33 19.22 8.06
N TYR A 199 10.65 19.48 8.13
CA TYR A 199 11.38 20.17 9.21
C TYR A 199 11.15 21.70 9.40
N SER A 200 10.10 22.31 8.85
CA SER A 200 9.87 23.75 9.06
C SER A 200 8.38 24.09 9.12
N TYR A 201 7.85 24.17 10.33
CA TYR A 201 6.49 24.60 10.59
C TYR A 201 6.37 26.13 10.44
N ASP A 202 6.34 26.62 9.21
CA ASP A 202 6.09 28.04 8.90
C ASP A 202 4.63 28.31 8.49
N GLY A 203 3.81 27.26 8.32
CA GLY A 203 2.40 27.31 7.93
C GLY A 203 2.19 27.56 6.43
N TYR A 204 3.11 28.31 5.80
CA TYR A 204 3.06 28.60 4.37
C TYR A 204 3.43 27.38 3.53
N GLY A 205 4.47 26.64 3.93
CA GLY A 205 4.86 25.40 3.28
C GLY A 205 3.77 24.33 3.34
N GLU A 206 3.09 24.17 4.48
CA GLU A 206 1.94 23.28 4.61
C GLU A 206 0.76 23.71 3.74
N TYR A 207 0.51 25.03 3.63
CA TYR A 207 -0.52 25.55 2.75
C TYR A 207 -0.23 25.22 1.29
N LEU A 208 1.00 25.47 0.82
CA LEU A 208 1.42 25.16 -0.55
C LEU A 208 1.32 23.65 -0.85
N ARG A 209 1.79 22.79 0.06
CA ARG A 209 1.69 21.33 -0.10
C ARG A 209 0.25 20.83 -0.19
N GLY A 210 -0.65 21.42 0.62
CA GLY A 210 -2.08 21.10 0.54
C GLY A 210 -2.71 21.54 -0.78
N LYS A 211 -2.29 22.70 -1.31
CA LYS A 211 -2.74 23.22 -2.60
C LYS A 211 -2.27 22.36 -3.77
N ASP A 212 -1.00 21.95 -3.74
CA ASP A 212 -0.39 21.03 -4.70
C ASP A 212 -1.15 19.70 -4.78
N LEU A 213 -1.37 19.05 -3.62
CA LEU A 213 -2.12 17.80 -3.58
C LEU A 213 -3.57 17.99 -4.04
N GLY A 214 -4.23 19.07 -3.62
CA GLY A 214 -5.59 19.37 -4.06
C GLY A 214 -5.71 19.51 -5.58
N ALA A 215 -4.73 20.15 -6.22
CA ALA A 215 -4.68 20.29 -7.67
C ALA A 215 -4.47 18.94 -8.38
N LEU A 216 -3.56 18.11 -7.87
CA LEU A 216 -3.29 16.77 -8.41
C LEU A 216 -4.50 15.83 -8.25
N TRP A 217 -5.14 15.81 -7.08
CA TRP A 217 -6.39 15.07 -6.88
C TRP A 217 -7.51 15.56 -7.80
N GLY A 218 -7.55 16.87 -8.10
CA GLY A 218 -8.53 17.46 -9.01
C GLY A 218 -8.42 16.97 -10.46
N LEU A 219 -7.31 16.33 -10.83
CA LEU A 219 -7.12 15.73 -12.15
C LEU A 219 -7.73 14.34 -12.28
N VAL A 220 -7.89 13.59 -11.18
CA VAL A 220 -8.24 12.15 -11.23
C VAL A 220 -9.49 11.92 -12.07
N SER A 221 -10.57 12.66 -11.82
CA SER A 221 -11.84 12.58 -12.58
C SER A 221 -11.77 13.07 -14.04
N LYS A 222 -10.66 13.66 -14.49
CA LYS A 222 -10.54 14.30 -15.81
C LYS A 222 -9.58 13.58 -16.75
N VAL A 223 -8.61 12.86 -16.19
CA VAL A 223 -7.56 12.20 -16.96
C VAL A 223 -8.05 10.86 -17.51
N PRO A 224 -7.44 10.32 -18.57
CA PRO A 224 -7.68 8.94 -19.01
C PRO A 224 -7.41 7.91 -17.89
N LYS A 225 -8.01 6.72 -18.01
CA LYS A 225 -7.97 5.68 -16.97
C LYS A 225 -6.55 5.33 -16.53
N SER A 226 -5.58 5.16 -17.43
CA SER A 226 -4.21 4.80 -17.01
C SER A 226 -3.55 5.91 -16.16
N CYS A 227 -3.75 7.17 -16.51
CA CYS A 227 -3.26 8.33 -15.75
C CYS A 227 -3.97 8.43 -14.40
N SER A 228 -5.29 8.17 -14.38
CA SER A 228 -6.09 8.16 -13.15
C SER A 228 -5.58 7.12 -12.17
N TYR A 229 -5.29 5.90 -12.64
CA TYR A 229 -4.72 4.84 -11.81
C TYR A 229 -3.37 5.26 -11.22
N VAL A 230 -2.48 5.87 -12.01
CA VAL A 230 -1.18 6.37 -11.54
C VAL A 230 -1.38 7.40 -10.42
N LEU A 231 -2.28 8.37 -10.61
CA LEU A 231 -2.59 9.37 -9.58
C LEU A 231 -3.14 8.70 -8.31
N ILE A 232 -4.16 7.86 -8.44
CA ILE A 232 -4.78 7.16 -7.31
C ILE A 232 -3.77 6.30 -6.57
N LYS A 233 -2.86 5.60 -7.26
CA LYS A 233 -1.89 4.70 -6.64
C LYS A 233 -0.81 5.43 -5.83
N TYR A 234 -0.33 6.57 -6.33
CA TYR A 234 0.87 7.20 -5.80
C TYR A 234 0.63 8.48 -4.99
N LEU A 235 -0.51 9.16 -5.15
CA LEU A 235 -0.81 10.37 -4.38
C LEU A 235 -1.05 10.07 -2.89
N PRO A 236 -0.42 10.81 -1.96
CA PRO A 236 -0.78 10.78 -0.55
C PRO A 236 -2.26 11.10 -0.32
N ALA A 237 -2.90 10.40 0.62
CA ALA A 237 -4.28 10.70 1.03
C ALA A 237 -4.40 12.08 1.71
N SER A 238 -3.32 12.56 2.33
CA SER A 238 -3.22 13.85 3.00
C SER A 238 -1.85 14.48 2.82
N GLY A 239 -1.75 15.79 3.04
CA GLY A 239 -0.47 16.48 3.06
C GLY A 239 -0.62 17.98 3.29
N GLY A 240 0.38 18.54 4.00
CA GLY A 240 0.33 19.94 4.43
C GLY A 240 -0.88 20.23 5.32
N LEU A 241 -1.66 21.27 4.97
CA LEU A 241 -2.91 21.62 5.66
C LEU A 241 -4.14 20.83 5.16
N SER A 242 -4.01 20.04 4.10
CA SER A 242 -5.10 19.19 3.62
C SER A 242 -5.11 17.88 4.39
N HIS A 243 -6.16 17.66 5.18
CA HIS A 243 -6.29 16.47 6.01
C HIS A 243 -6.83 15.26 5.25
N ASP A 244 -7.55 15.47 4.14
CA ASP A 244 -8.18 14.40 3.36
C ASP A 244 -8.33 14.80 1.88
N ILE A 245 -8.75 13.83 1.05
CA ILE A 245 -9.17 14.08 -0.34
C ILE A 245 -10.48 14.89 -0.32
N PRO A 246 -10.55 16.03 -1.03
CA PRO A 246 -11.75 16.85 -1.06
C PRO A 246 -13.01 16.07 -1.52
N LYS A 247 -14.10 16.20 -0.76
CA LYS A 247 -15.37 15.49 -1.04
C LYS A 247 -15.91 15.73 -2.46
N ASN A 248 -15.77 16.96 -2.97
CA ASN A 248 -16.18 17.32 -4.33
C ASN A 248 -15.37 16.62 -5.44
N ILE A 249 -14.24 16.00 -5.10
CA ILE A 249 -13.46 15.15 -6.01
C ILE A 249 -14.00 13.73 -5.94
N ILE A 250 -14.20 13.20 -4.73
CA ILE A 250 -14.79 11.88 -4.48
C ILE A 250 -16.15 11.74 -5.18
N ASP A 251 -17.01 12.75 -5.05
CA ASP A 251 -18.35 12.78 -5.66
C ASP A 251 -18.34 12.77 -7.22
N LYS A 252 -17.17 12.92 -7.85
CA LYS A 252 -16.99 12.91 -9.32
C LYS A 252 -16.28 11.66 -9.84
N LEU A 253 -15.82 10.79 -8.96
CA LEU A 253 -15.13 9.56 -9.35
C LEU A 253 -16.15 8.54 -9.86
N ASP A 254 -15.80 7.85 -10.95
CA ASP A 254 -16.56 6.68 -11.39
C ASP A 254 -16.26 5.45 -10.52
N ASP A 255 -17.06 4.39 -10.67
CA ASP A 255 -16.94 3.17 -9.87
C ASP A 255 -15.55 2.53 -9.97
N TRP A 256 -14.93 2.56 -11.15
CA TRP A 256 -13.59 2.01 -11.37
C TRP A 256 -12.54 2.84 -10.62
N GLN A 257 -12.64 4.16 -10.64
CA GLN A 257 -11.76 5.04 -9.88
C GLN A 257 -11.98 4.87 -8.37
N LEU A 258 -13.22 4.74 -7.91
CA LEU A 258 -13.55 4.49 -6.52
C LEU A 258 -13.03 3.14 -6.05
N GLU A 259 -13.11 2.09 -6.87
CA GLU A 259 -12.53 0.77 -6.59
C GLU A 259 -11.04 0.90 -6.27
N HIS A 260 -10.24 1.47 -7.17
CA HIS A 260 -8.79 1.66 -6.95
C HIS A 260 -8.48 2.57 -5.75
N LEU A 261 -9.35 3.54 -5.48
CA LEU A 261 -9.17 4.44 -4.34
C LEU A 261 -9.44 3.72 -3.02
N LEU A 262 -10.51 2.93 -2.96
CA LEU A 262 -10.93 2.23 -1.75
C LEU A 262 -10.10 0.97 -1.48
N ASP A 263 -9.43 0.41 -2.47
CA ASP A 263 -8.46 -0.68 -2.27
C ASP A 263 -7.19 -0.23 -1.52
N ARG A 264 -6.99 1.08 -1.32
CA ARG A 264 -5.88 1.60 -0.52
C ARG A 264 -6.15 1.51 0.97
N ASP A 265 -5.16 1.01 1.71
CA ASP A 265 -5.19 0.85 3.16
C ASP A 265 -5.02 2.16 3.94
N ASP A 266 -4.43 3.18 3.32
CA ASP A 266 -4.24 4.51 3.91
C ASP A 266 -5.48 5.43 3.78
N ILE A 267 -6.54 4.97 3.11
CA ILE A 267 -7.78 5.76 2.89
C ILE A 267 -8.91 5.29 3.82
N GLY A 268 -9.21 6.12 4.81
CA GLY A 268 -10.15 5.87 5.91
C GLY A 268 -11.57 6.39 5.71
N PHE A 269 -12.13 6.37 4.49
CA PHE A 269 -13.50 6.86 4.21
C PHE A 269 -14.62 5.94 4.75
N ALA A 270 -14.70 5.78 6.07
CA ALA A 270 -15.62 4.86 6.74
C ALA A 270 -17.08 5.05 6.32
N ASP A 271 -17.56 6.30 6.24
CA ASP A 271 -18.95 6.59 5.87
C ASP A 271 -19.25 6.23 4.40
N LEU A 272 -18.33 6.50 3.47
CA LEU A 272 -18.48 6.15 2.07
C LEU A 272 -18.46 4.62 1.88
N ARG A 273 -17.52 3.94 2.53
CA ARG A 273 -17.44 2.47 2.49
C ARG A 273 -18.71 1.81 3.02
N LYS A 274 -19.24 2.31 4.15
CA LYS A 274 -20.55 1.88 4.68
C LYS A 274 -21.69 2.17 3.72
N LYS A 275 -21.71 3.35 3.10
CA LYS A 275 -22.74 3.72 2.13
C LYS A 275 -22.75 2.72 0.95
N ILE A 276 -21.60 2.47 0.33
CA ILE A 276 -21.45 1.51 -0.79
C ILE A 276 -21.90 0.10 -0.36
N PHE A 277 -21.46 -0.35 0.81
CA PHE A 277 -21.88 -1.64 1.35
C PHE A 277 -23.41 -1.75 1.50
N TRP A 278 -24.07 -0.74 2.07
CA TRP A 278 -25.51 -0.78 2.26
C TRP A 278 -26.30 -0.63 0.95
N GLU A 279 -25.82 0.20 0.01
CA GLU A 279 -26.40 0.29 -1.34
C GLU A 279 -26.35 -1.07 -2.06
N TYR A 280 -25.26 -1.82 -1.90
CA TYR A 280 -25.17 -3.20 -2.40
C TYR A 280 -26.17 -4.13 -1.70
N VAL A 281 -26.20 -4.12 -0.36
CA VAL A 281 -27.10 -4.96 0.44
C VAL A 281 -28.58 -4.72 0.09
N ASP A 282 -28.96 -3.47 -0.15
CA ASP A 282 -30.34 -3.11 -0.45
C ASP A 282 -30.70 -3.35 -1.93
N SER A 283 -29.77 -3.15 -2.87
CA SER A 283 -30.00 -3.44 -4.30
C SER A 283 -30.04 -4.94 -4.64
N ASN A 284 -29.31 -5.78 -3.90
CA ASN A 284 -29.37 -7.22 -4.05
C ASN A 284 -30.73 -7.85 -3.69
N GLN A 285 -31.70 -7.06 -3.21
CA GLN A 285 -33.06 -7.55 -2.97
C GLN A 285 -33.85 -7.78 -4.27
N GLU A 286 -33.46 -7.15 -5.38
CA GLU A 286 -34.27 -7.07 -6.61
C GLU A 286 -33.70 -7.84 -7.82
N LYS A 287 -32.51 -8.44 -7.71
CA LYS A 287 -31.84 -9.12 -8.82
C LYS A 287 -32.44 -10.51 -9.11
N ALA A 288 -33.48 -10.56 -9.93
CA ALA A 288 -33.91 -11.78 -10.59
C ALA A 288 -33.24 -12.02 -11.96
N GLU A 289 -32.90 -10.98 -12.74
CA GLU A 289 -32.48 -11.15 -14.15
C GLU A 289 -31.64 -9.95 -14.70
N GLU A 290 -30.68 -9.40 -13.95
CA GLU A 290 -29.81 -8.32 -14.46
C GLU A 290 -28.63 -8.84 -15.30
N ASP A 291 -28.16 -8.02 -16.26
CA ASP A 291 -27.01 -8.28 -17.13
C ASP A 291 -25.74 -8.62 -16.33
N GLU A 292 -25.08 -9.73 -16.66
CA GLU A 292 -23.91 -10.26 -15.94
C GLU A 292 -22.77 -9.23 -15.79
N ASP A 293 -22.56 -8.38 -16.79
CA ASP A 293 -21.48 -7.39 -16.83
C ASP A 293 -21.64 -6.26 -15.80
N GLU A 294 -22.86 -5.76 -15.58
CA GLU A 294 -23.11 -4.71 -14.57
C GLU A 294 -22.99 -5.26 -13.13
N SER A 295 -23.32 -6.55 -12.95
CA SER A 295 -23.21 -7.20 -11.65
C SER A 295 -21.75 -7.32 -11.19
N TRP A 296 -20.83 -7.57 -12.13
CA TRP A 296 -19.41 -7.74 -11.82
C TRP A 296 -18.75 -6.44 -11.32
N GLY A 297 -19.01 -5.30 -11.99
CA GLY A 297 -18.45 -4.01 -11.58
C GLY A 297 -18.87 -3.59 -10.16
N LYS A 298 -20.15 -3.80 -9.79
CA LYS A 298 -20.66 -3.54 -8.43
C LYS A 298 -19.99 -4.44 -7.38
N SER A 299 -19.69 -5.70 -7.73
CA SER A 299 -18.98 -6.63 -6.84
C SER A 299 -17.53 -6.19 -6.59
N MET A 300 -16.83 -5.69 -7.61
CA MET A 300 -15.46 -5.18 -7.45
C MET A 300 -15.40 -3.95 -6.53
N LEU A 301 -16.29 -2.97 -6.75
CA LEU A 301 -16.37 -1.78 -5.91
C LEU A 301 -16.73 -2.14 -4.47
N LEU A 302 -17.64 -3.08 -4.25
CA LEU A 302 -17.95 -3.61 -2.92
C LEU A 302 -16.70 -4.23 -2.28
N GLY A 303 -16.01 -5.11 -3.00
CA GLY A 303 -14.79 -5.76 -2.53
C GLY A 303 -13.74 -4.75 -2.05
N ALA A 304 -13.49 -3.71 -2.85
CA ALA A 304 -12.60 -2.61 -2.47
C ALA A 304 -13.14 -1.80 -1.28
N ALA A 305 -14.46 -1.56 -1.20
CA ALA A 305 -15.06 -0.81 -0.10
C ALA A 305 -14.89 -1.54 1.25
N ILE A 306 -15.01 -2.86 1.27
CA ILE A 306 -14.90 -3.67 2.50
C ILE A 306 -13.47 -4.14 2.81
N SER A 307 -12.55 -4.08 1.84
CA SER A 307 -11.19 -4.62 2.01
C SER A 307 -10.41 -3.92 3.12
N HIS A 308 -10.49 -2.60 3.23
CA HIS A 308 -9.70 -1.82 4.21
C HIS A 308 -10.55 -0.77 4.94
N ASN A 309 -10.22 -0.49 6.20
CA ASN A 309 -10.86 0.53 7.04
C ASN A 309 -12.40 0.42 7.12
N PHE A 310 -12.95 -0.76 6.81
CA PHE A 310 -14.37 -1.04 6.89
C PHE A 310 -14.70 -1.69 8.23
N GLN A 311 -15.65 -1.11 8.94
CA GLN A 311 -16.08 -1.59 10.25
C GLN A 311 -17.60 -1.66 10.30
N LEU A 312 -18.11 -2.74 10.90
CA LEU A 312 -19.53 -2.88 11.24
C LEU A 312 -19.71 -2.63 12.73
N SER A 313 -20.74 -1.87 13.10
CA SER A 313 -21.22 -1.87 14.48
C SER A 313 -21.99 -3.17 14.78
N TYR A 314 -22.20 -3.47 16.06
CA TYR A 314 -23.01 -4.65 16.43
C TYR A 314 -24.46 -4.55 15.94
N ASP A 315 -25.01 -3.34 15.89
CA ASP A 315 -26.32 -3.06 15.32
C ASP A 315 -26.32 -3.26 13.80
N ASP A 316 -25.26 -2.84 13.11
CA ASP A 316 -25.09 -3.07 11.67
C ASP A 316 -25.07 -4.57 11.36
N PHE A 317 -24.33 -5.36 12.12
CA PHE A 317 -24.31 -6.82 11.95
C PHE A 317 -25.67 -7.45 12.29
N ALA A 318 -26.36 -7.00 13.34
CA ALA A 318 -27.71 -7.46 13.67
C ALA A 318 -28.72 -7.22 12.53
N LYS A 319 -28.61 -6.09 11.82
CA LYS A 319 -29.42 -5.81 10.63
C LYS A 319 -29.17 -6.83 9.51
N ILE A 320 -27.92 -7.22 9.27
CA ILE A 320 -27.55 -8.26 8.29
C ILE A 320 -28.20 -9.59 8.68
N LEU A 321 -28.07 -9.98 9.95
CA LEU A 321 -28.65 -11.22 10.47
C LEU A 321 -30.18 -11.28 10.38
N SER A 322 -30.84 -10.12 10.29
CA SER A 322 -32.30 -10.01 10.15
C SER A 322 -32.78 -10.11 8.69
N LYS A 323 -31.87 -10.15 7.71
CA LYS A 323 -32.23 -10.33 6.28
C LYS A 323 -32.69 -11.78 6.02
N PRO A 324 -33.44 -12.05 4.93
CA PRO A 324 -33.80 -13.40 4.51
C PRO A 324 -32.56 -14.31 4.38
N GLU A 325 -32.71 -15.60 4.69
CA GLU A 325 -31.58 -16.53 4.83
C GLU A 325 -30.61 -16.49 3.65
N LYS A 326 -31.11 -16.56 2.41
CA LYS A 326 -30.27 -16.52 1.20
C LYS A 326 -29.45 -15.23 1.12
N GLN A 327 -30.11 -14.07 1.23
CA GLN A 327 -29.46 -12.76 1.20
C GLN A 327 -28.46 -12.59 2.34
N LYS A 328 -28.82 -13.03 3.54
CA LYS A 328 -27.92 -13.02 4.70
C LYS A 328 -26.63 -13.77 4.40
N ILE A 329 -26.70 -14.99 3.86
CA ILE A 329 -25.51 -15.78 3.54
C ILE A 329 -24.67 -15.16 2.42
N GLU A 330 -25.31 -14.62 1.38
CA GLU A 330 -24.60 -13.88 0.31
C GLU A 330 -23.82 -12.68 0.87
N ILE A 331 -24.44 -11.88 1.75
CA ILE A 331 -23.80 -10.73 2.39
C ILE A 331 -22.64 -11.17 3.30
N LEU A 332 -22.85 -12.23 4.10
CA LEU A 332 -21.81 -12.76 4.98
C LEU A 332 -20.63 -13.32 4.18
N ASN A 333 -20.88 -13.93 3.01
CA ASN A 333 -19.84 -14.38 2.10
C ASN A 333 -18.97 -13.23 1.61
N GLU A 334 -19.56 -12.11 1.19
CA GLU A 334 -18.79 -10.91 0.79
C GLU A 334 -17.92 -10.41 1.96
N LEU A 335 -18.48 -10.37 3.17
CA LEU A 335 -17.76 -9.91 4.37
C LEU A 335 -16.56 -10.78 4.75
N THR A 336 -16.43 -12.00 4.23
CA THR A 336 -15.21 -12.80 4.40
C THR A 336 -13.98 -12.17 3.75
N ASN A 337 -14.16 -11.23 2.81
CA ASN A 337 -13.08 -10.47 2.17
C ASN A 337 -12.67 -9.21 2.94
N ALA A 338 -13.42 -8.81 3.97
CA ALA A 338 -13.07 -7.64 4.78
C ALA A 338 -11.83 -7.92 5.63
N ASN A 339 -10.96 -6.92 5.84
CA ASN A 339 -9.74 -7.11 6.64
C ASN A 339 -9.81 -6.50 8.06
N ASP A 340 -10.71 -5.56 8.32
CA ASP A 340 -10.67 -4.75 9.55
C ASP A 340 -11.90 -4.94 10.50
N LEU A 341 -12.79 -5.90 10.24
CA LEU A 341 -13.91 -6.24 11.14
C LEU A 341 -13.44 -6.69 12.53
N GLU A 342 -14.23 -6.48 13.58
CA GLU A 342 -13.90 -6.98 14.92
C GLU A 342 -13.79 -8.51 14.96
N LEU A 343 -12.87 -9.06 15.78
CA LEU A 343 -12.65 -10.50 15.87
C LEU A 343 -13.94 -11.31 16.12
N CYS A 344 -14.83 -10.83 16.99
CA CYS A 344 -16.11 -11.49 17.27
C CYS A 344 -17.06 -11.52 16.06
N ILE A 345 -16.94 -10.56 15.13
CA ILE A 345 -17.75 -10.51 13.91
C ILE A 345 -17.28 -11.60 12.94
N TYR A 346 -15.97 -11.81 12.77
CA TYR A 346 -15.47 -12.91 11.93
C TYR A 346 -15.91 -14.27 12.47
N GLU A 347 -15.80 -14.49 13.78
CA GLU A 347 -16.27 -15.73 14.41
C GLU A 347 -17.79 -15.93 14.19
N ALA A 348 -18.58 -14.85 14.32
CA ALA A 348 -20.01 -14.90 14.08
C ALA A 348 -20.37 -15.16 12.60
N ILE A 349 -19.61 -14.59 11.65
CA ILE A 349 -19.75 -14.87 10.21
C ILE A 349 -19.53 -16.37 9.98
N HIS A 350 -18.41 -16.92 10.48
CA HIS A 350 -18.10 -18.34 10.39
C HIS A 350 -19.23 -19.21 10.94
N ASP A 351 -19.67 -18.96 12.18
CA ASP A 351 -20.68 -19.78 12.85
C ASP A 351 -22.04 -19.73 12.13
N VAL A 352 -22.47 -18.57 11.66
CA VAL A 352 -23.76 -18.43 10.97
C VAL A 352 -23.71 -19.13 9.61
N MET A 353 -22.62 -18.97 8.85
CA MET A 353 -22.47 -19.60 7.53
C MET A 353 -22.31 -21.12 7.63
N PHE A 354 -21.53 -21.60 8.60
CA PHE A 354 -21.33 -23.02 8.85
C PHE A 354 -22.62 -23.75 9.24
N ASN A 355 -23.53 -23.05 9.93
CA ASN A 355 -24.83 -23.61 10.36
C ASN A 355 -25.96 -23.41 9.34
N SER A 356 -25.73 -22.70 8.23
CA SER A 356 -26.75 -22.46 7.23
C SER A 356 -26.98 -23.68 6.33
N ASN A 357 -28.20 -23.80 5.80
CA ASN A 357 -28.59 -24.86 4.85
C ASN A 357 -28.89 -24.31 3.44
N VAL A 358 -28.52 -23.07 3.14
CA VAL A 358 -28.84 -22.42 1.84
C VAL A 358 -28.10 -23.06 0.68
N ASP A 359 -26.83 -23.41 0.89
CA ASP A 359 -25.95 -23.96 -0.13
C ASP A 359 -25.16 -25.14 0.44
N MET A 360 -24.96 -26.19 -0.36
CA MET A 360 -24.15 -27.35 -0.01
C MET A 360 -22.70 -26.96 0.31
N PHE A 361 -22.22 -25.81 -0.19
CA PHE A 361 -20.86 -25.30 -0.01
C PHE A 361 -20.77 -24.12 0.97
N SER A 362 -21.83 -23.77 1.71
CA SER A 362 -21.77 -22.65 2.66
C SER A 362 -20.71 -22.83 3.76
N TRP A 363 -20.42 -24.09 4.13
CA TRP A 363 -19.39 -24.43 5.11
C TRP A 363 -17.97 -24.19 4.58
N GLU A 364 -17.71 -24.37 3.28
CA GLU A 364 -16.41 -24.04 2.67
C GLU A 364 -16.19 -22.54 2.68
N HIS A 365 -17.24 -21.78 2.38
CA HIS A 365 -17.19 -20.32 2.43
C HIS A 365 -17.01 -19.79 3.86
N ALA A 366 -17.58 -20.46 4.87
CA ALA A 366 -17.39 -20.10 6.27
C ALA A 366 -15.91 -20.11 6.68
N GLU A 367 -15.12 -21.05 6.15
CA GLU A 367 -13.67 -21.13 6.41
C GLU A 367 -12.91 -19.89 5.90
N PHE A 368 -13.43 -19.18 4.90
CA PHE A 368 -12.78 -17.95 4.43
C PHE A 368 -12.76 -16.85 5.48
N ALA A 369 -13.68 -16.84 6.45
CA ALA A 369 -13.68 -15.87 7.55
C ALA A 369 -12.50 -16.06 8.53
N LYS A 370 -11.88 -17.25 8.56
CA LYS A 370 -10.71 -17.52 9.44
C LYS A 370 -9.46 -16.78 8.96
N TYR A 371 -9.26 -16.64 7.66
CA TYR A 371 -8.08 -15.97 7.12
C TYR A 371 -7.95 -14.48 7.54
N PRO A 372 -8.96 -13.61 7.38
CA PRO A 372 -8.87 -12.25 7.87
C PRO A 372 -8.89 -12.18 9.41
N PHE A 373 -9.55 -13.11 10.11
CA PHE A 373 -9.47 -13.23 11.57
C PHE A 373 -8.01 -13.41 12.04
N GLU A 374 -7.32 -14.43 11.53
CA GLU A 374 -5.92 -14.71 11.91
C GLU A 374 -4.98 -13.56 11.53
N ARG A 375 -5.21 -12.96 10.36
CA ARG A 375 -4.42 -11.80 9.88
C ARG A 375 -4.60 -10.60 10.79
N LYS A 376 -5.84 -10.31 11.19
CA LYS A 376 -6.15 -9.22 12.10
C LYS A 376 -5.54 -9.47 13.47
N LEU A 377 -5.68 -10.69 14.00
CA LEU A 377 -5.09 -11.08 15.28
C LEU A 377 -3.57 -10.82 15.34
N LYS A 378 -2.84 -11.12 14.24
CA LYS A 378 -1.40 -10.85 14.11
C LYS A 378 -1.06 -9.36 14.04
N LYS A 379 -1.99 -8.51 13.58
CA LYS A 379 -1.77 -7.06 13.36
C LYS A 379 -2.12 -6.22 14.58
N ILE A 380 -3.20 -6.56 15.30
CA ILE A 380 -3.67 -5.80 16.46
C ILE A 380 -2.72 -5.96 17.66
N LYS A 381 -2.53 -4.90 18.44
CA LYS A 381 -1.60 -4.87 19.58
C LYS A 381 -2.22 -4.21 20.80
N ASP A 382 -1.58 -4.45 21.95
CA ASP A 382 -1.80 -3.72 23.20
C ASP A 382 -3.27 -3.67 23.66
N TYR A 383 -3.76 -2.46 23.90
CA TYR A 383 -5.12 -2.19 24.38
C TYR A 383 -6.19 -2.65 23.37
N GLN A 384 -5.94 -2.47 22.07
CA GLN A 384 -6.90 -2.87 21.04
C GLN A 384 -7.06 -4.40 21.01
N LEU A 385 -5.95 -5.14 21.13
CA LEU A 385 -5.98 -6.61 21.25
C LEU A 385 -6.81 -7.04 22.45
N LYS A 386 -6.56 -6.47 23.64
CA LYS A 386 -7.34 -6.79 24.85
C LYS A 386 -8.84 -6.52 24.67
N LYS A 387 -9.20 -5.38 24.07
CA LYS A 387 -10.59 -5.01 23.79
C LYS A 387 -11.27 -6.01 22.86
N GLU A 388 -10.62 -6.37 21.75
CA GLU A 388 -11.21 -7.28 20.76
C GLU A 388 -11.29 -8.73 21.28
N LEU A 389 -10.29 -9.19 22.05
CA LEU A 389 -10.35 -10.48 22.73
C LEU A 389 -11.49 -10.55 23.75
N LEU A 390 -11.75 -9.48 24.50
CA LEU A 390 -12.90 -9.43 25.40
C LEU A 390 -14.21 -9.59 24.63
N GLY A 391 -14.39 -8.86 23.53
CA GLY A 391 -15.56 -8.99 22.66
C GLY A 391 -15.75 -10.41 22.14
N LEU A 392 -14.66 -11.03 21.66
CA LEU A 392 -14.67 -12.41 21.17
C LEU A 392 -15.04 -13.43 22.26
N ARG A 393 -14.48 -13.30 23.46
CA ARG A 393 -14.78 -14.19 24.59
C ARG A 393 -16.24 -14.06 25.06
N LEU A 394 -16.79 -12.84 25.06
CA LEU A 394 -18.20 -12.62 25.34
C LEU A 394 -19.11 -13.21 24.26
N TYR A 395 -18.73 -13.12 22.99
CA TYR A 395 -19.45 -13.77 21.89
C TYR A 395 -19.43 -15.30 22.04
N ARG A 396 -18.27 -15.91 22.32
CA ARG A 396 -18.16 -17.35 22.56
C ARG A 396 -19.01 -17.81 23.74
N LEU A 397 -19.05 -17.03 24.82
CA LEU A 397 -19.93 -17.31 25.96
C LEU A 397 -21.42 -17.27 25.54
N ALA A 398 -21.82 -16.27 24.78
CA ALA A 398 -23.17 -16.17 24.26
C ALA A 398 -23.52 -17.38 23.36
N ASN A 399 -22.59 -17.82 22.51
CA ASN A 399 -22.75 -19.01 21.66
C ASN A 399 -22.79 -20.32 22.48
N GLN A 400 -22.14 -20.39 23.64
CA GLN A 400 -22.26 -21.56 24.52
C GLN A 400 -23.63 -21.62 25.21
N VAL A 401 -24.12 -20.49 25.71
CA VAL A 401 -25.39 -20.41 26.46
C VAL A 401 -26.60 -20.45 25.52
N MET A 402 -26.47 -19.83 24.36
CA MET A 402 -27.48 -19.74 23.33
C MET A 402 -26.86 -20.02 21.95
N PRO A 403 -26.54 -21.28 21.62
CA PRO A 403 -25.88 -21.63 20.37
C PRO A 403 -26.78 -21.41 19.17
N TRP A 404 -26.18 -21.05 18.04
CA TRP A 404 -26.88 -21.04 16.74
C TRP A 404 -27.51 -22.40 16.43
N LYS A 405 -26.82 -23.48 16.84
CA LYS A 405 -27.29 -24.87 16.74
C LYS A 405 -26.61 -25.72 17.80
N GLY A 406 -27.36 -26.64 18.43
CA GLY A 406 -26.80 -27.64 19.35
C GLY A 406 -27.21 -27.45 20.81
N LYS A 407 -26.34 -27.89 21.72
CA LYS A 407 -26.63 -27.98 23.16
C LYS A 407 -26.25 -26.68 23.88
N ARG A 408 -27.11 -26.24 24.78
CA ARG A 408 -26.86 -25.10 25.68
C ARG A 408 -26.00 -25.52 26.86
N TYR A 409 -25.14 -24.61 27.28
CA TYR A 409 -24.34 -24.72 28.49
C TYR A 409 -24.85 -23.73 29.55
N GLU A 410 -24.78 -24.14 30.81
CA GLU A 410 -25.13 -23.26 31.92
C GLU A 410 -23.99 -22.30 32.25
N LEU A 411 -24.35 -21.07 32.64
CA LEU A 411 -23.38 -20.08 33.12
C LEU A 411 -22.78 -20.55 34.46
N THR A 412 -21.49 -20.28 34.66
CA THR A 412 -20.85 -20.48 35.96
C THR A 412 -21.45 -19.53 37.01
N GLU A 413 -21.39 -19.90 38.29
CA GLU A 413 -21.87 -19.05 39.40
C GLU A 413 -21.29 -17.63 39.36
N LYS A 414 -20.05 -17.47 38.86
CA LYS A 414 -19.38 -16.16 38.76
C LYS A 414 -19.91 -15.28 37.62
N LEU A 415 -20.54 -15.88 36.62
CA LEU A 415 -21.15 -15.20 35.48
C LEU A 415 -22.69 -15.21 35.54
N GLU A 416 -23.28 -15.65 36.66
CA GLU A 416 -24.73 -15.79 36.81
C GLU A 416 -25.48 -14.45 36.63
N PHE A 417 -24.84 -13.31 36.90
CA PHE A 417 -25.42 -11.99 36.64
C PHE A 417 -25.76 -11.75 35.15
N LEU A 418 -25.16 -12.51 34.22
CA LEU A 418 -25.49 -12.46 32.80
C LEU A 418 -26.74 -13.26 32.43
N LYS A 419 -27.24 -14.13 33.32
CA LYS A 419 -28.38 -15.02 33.04
C LYS A 419 -29.65 -14.25 32.68
N GLU A 420 -29.87 -13.08 33.29
CA GLU A 420 -31.01 -12.21 33.02
C GLU A 420 -30.94 -11.53 31.64
N TYR A 421 -29.78 -11.58 30.97
CA TYR A 421 -29.53 -10.97 29.67
C TYR A 421 -29.55 -11.97 28.51
N VAL A 422 -29.87 -13.24 28.77
CA VAL A 422 -29.99 -14.26 27.73
C VAL A 422 -31.25 -14.01 26.90
N VAL A 423 -31.08 -13.89 25.58
CA VAL A 423 -32.18 -13.72 24.63
C VAL A 423 -32.48 -15.06 23.97
N GLU A 424 -33.63 -15.63 24.31
CA GLU A 424 -34.04 -16.95 23.87
C GLU A 424 -34.06 -17.06 22.33
N GLY A 425 -33.27 -18.01 21.80
CA GLY A 425 -33.20 -18.31 20.37
C GLY A 425 -32.34 -17.34 19.54
N ASP A 426 -31.62 -16.40 20.17
CA ASP A 426 -30.83 -15.39 19.45
C ASP A 426 -29.44 -15.22 20.08
N THR A 427 -28.45 -15.89 19.49
CA THR A 427 -27.04 -15.83 19.92
C THR A 427 -26.49 -14.42 19.88
N TRP A 428 -26.77 -13.68 18.80
CA TRP A 428 -26.19 -12.34 18.60
C TRP A 428 -26.80 -11.32 19.55
N LYS A 429 -28.13 -11.33 19.76
CA LYS A 429 -28.76 -10.48 20.77
C LYS A 429 -28.31 -10.83 22.18
N THR A 430 -28.08 -12.11 22.48
CA THR A 430 -27.48 -12.53 23.76
C THR A 430 -26.08 -11.94 23.92
N PHE A 431 -25.23 -12.01 22.89
CA PHE A 431 -23.91 -11.38 22.87
C PHE A 431 -23.99 -9.86 23.11
N MET A 432 -24.86 -9.15 22.39
CA MET A 432 -25.02 -7.70 22.56
C MET A 432 -25.49 -7.36 23.98
N ALA A 433 -26.44 -8.12 24.53
CA ALA A 433 -26.92 -7.93 25.90
C ALA A 433 -25.80 -8.21 26.93
N PHE A 434 -24.98 -9.24 26.70
CA PHE A 434 -23.80 -9.52 27.53
C PHE A 434 -22.77 -8.40 27.45
N SER A 435 -22.47 -7.89 26.26
CA SER A 435 -21.53 -6.78 26.05
C SER A 435 -21.98 -5.52 26.79
N ASN A 436 -23.27 -5.16 26.68
CA ASN A 436 -23.85 -4.03 27.40
C ASN A 436 -23.83 -4.23 28.92
N ALA A 437 -24.23 -5.41 29.41
CA ALA A 437 -24.18 -5.74 30.82
C ALA A 437 -22.75 -5.69 31.37
N TRP A 438 -21.78 -6.18 30.58
CA TRP A 438 -20.36 -6.14 30.93
C TRP A 438 -19.85 -4.71 31.04
N GLN A 439 -20.17 -3.84 30.07
CA GLN A 439 -19.75 -2.43 30.10
C GLN A 439 -20.23 -1.70 31.35
N ASN A 440 -21.40 -2.05 31.88
CA ASN A 440 -21.98 -1.48 33.10
C ASN A 440 -21.36 -2.00 34.41
N GLN A 441 -20.49 -3.02 34.36
CA GLN A 441 -19.78 -3.52 35.55
C GLN A 441 -18.69 -2.55 36.01
N ARG A 442 -18.46 -2.51 37.33
CA ARG A 442 -17.33 -1.77 37.92
C ARG A 442 -16.00 -2.33 37.41
N VAL A 443 -15.05 -1.45 37.13
CA VAL A 443 -13.73 -1.82 36.56
C VAL A 443 -13.03 -2.94 37.35
N PHE A 444 -13.04 -2.86 38.68
CA PHE A 444 -12.44 -3.87 39.54
C PHE A 444 -13.12 -5.25 39.44
N SER A 445 -14.43 -5.27 39.18
CA SER A 445 -15.17 -6.51 38.94
C SER A 445 -14.82 -7.09 37.58
N LYS A 446 -14.67 -6.26 36.54
CA LYS A 446 -14.35 -6.72 35.17
C LYS A 446 -13.08 -7.59 35.13
N ASN A 447 -11.96 -7.07 35.63
CA ASN A 447 -10.68 -7.79 35.60
C ASN A 447 -10.75 -9.14 36.33
N ASN A 448 -11.53 -9.23 37.41
CA ASN A 448 -11.72 -10.47 38.16
C ASN A 448 -12.65 -11.46 37.46
N LEU A 449 -13.58 -10.97 36.62
CA LEU A 449 -14.56 -11.77 35.92
C LEU A 449 -14.03 -12.31 34.58
N GLU A 450 -13.08 -11.60 33.93
CA GLU A 450 -12.53 -11.98 32.62
C GLU A 450 -11.93 -13.38 32.60
N LYS A 451 -11.32 -13.84 33.70
CA LYS A 451 -10.76 -15.20 33.82
C LYS A 451 -11.78 -16.34 33.79
N TYR A 452 -13.07 -16.03 33.93
CA TYR A 452 -14.16 -17.00 33.84
C TYR A 452 -14.80 -17.04 32.46
N LEU A 453 -14.39 -16.14 31.55
CA LEU A 453 -14.80 -16.20 30.15
C LEU A 453 -14.08 -17.34 29.42
N PRO A 454 -14.64 -17.86 28.31
CA PRO A 454 -14.02 -18.93 27.54
C PRO A 454 -12.56 -18.62 27.17
N ILE A 455 -11.68 -19.61 27.37
CA ILE A 455 -10.26 -19.53 27.03
C ILE A 455 -10.07 -19.63 25.51
N MET A 456 -9.03 -18.98 25.00
CA MET A 456 -8.63 -19.03 23.59
C MET A 456 -7.47 -20.03 23.45
N ASP A 457 -7.78 -21.32 23.36
CA ASP A 457 -6.76 -22.40 23.33
C ASP A 457 -5.69 -22.17 22.24
N GLU A 458 -6.05 -21.54 21.12
CA GLU A 458 -5.16 -21.30 19.96
C GLU A 458 -4.22 -20.08 20.10
N ILE A 459 -4.40 -19.22 21.10
CA ILE A 459 -3.64 -17.95 21.23
C ILE A 459 -2.72 -17.95 22.45
N GLU A 460 -3.13 -18.62 23.53
CA GLU A 460 -2.38 -18.58 24.78
C GLU A 460 -1.07 -19.39 24.69
N GLU A 461 -1.01 -20.47 23.89
CA GLU A 461 0.22 -21.24 23.62
C GLU A 461 1.34 -20.42 22.93
N GLU A 462 1.00 -19.49 22.03
CA GLU A 462 1.97 -18.58 21.40
C GLU A 462 2.44 -17.47 22.36
N SER A 463 1.59 -17.05 23.31
CA SER A 463 1.96 -16.00 24.27
C SER A 463 2.88 -16.50 25.39
N GLU A 464 2.68 -17.73 25.87
CA GLU A 464 3.55 -18.35 26.88
C GLU A 464 4.92 -18.70 26.29
N SER A 465 5.00 -19.12 25.03
CA SER A 465 6.28 -19.39 24.36
C SER A 465 7.12 -18.15 24.07
N LEU A 466 6.49 -16.98 23.86
CA LEU A 466 7.20 -15.71 23.62
C LEU A 466 7.80 -15.09 24.90
N GLU A 467 7.25 -15.40 26.09
CA GLU A 467 7.81 -14.93 27.36
C GLU A 467 9.08 -15.72 27.74
N ASP A 468 9.18 -17.00 27.37
CA ASP A 468 10.37 -17.83 27.61
C ASP A 468 11.48 -17.63 26.55
N GLU A 469 11.15 -17.19 25.33
CA GLU A 469 12.10 -17.00 24.22
C GLU A 469 12.96 -15.72 24.28
N ASN A 470 12.69 -14.79 25.20
CA ASN A 470 13.50 -13.57 25.36
C ASN A 470 14.89 -13.80 26.00
N THR A 471 15.32 -15.07 26.12
CA THR A 471 16.60 -15.47 26.71
C THR A 471 17.58 -16.11 25.71
N ILE A 472 17.24 -16.24 24.42
CA ILE A 472 18.06 -16.98 23.44
C ILE A 472 18.60 -16.05 22.33
N SER A 473 19.90 -16.19 22.07
CA SER A 473 20.74 -15.45 21.13
C SER A 473 20.17 -15.33 19.70
N ASN A 474 20.30 -14.12 19.12
CA ASN A 474 19.77 -13.74 17.80
C ASN A 474 20.34 -14.53 16.59
N ASP A 475 21.43 -15.30 16.74
CA ASP A 475 22.07 -15.97 15.60
C ASP A 475 21.43 -17.32 15.22
N GLU A 476 20.69 -17.98 16.13
CA GLU A 476 19.95 -19.22 15.80
C GLU A 476 18.58 -18.93 15.14
N LYS A 477 18.05 -17.71 15.33
CA LYS A 477 16.69 -17.33 14.91
C LYS A 477 16.54 -17.15 13.39
N THR A 478 17.63 -16.84 12.68
CA THR A 478 17.59 -16.69 11.22
C THR A 478 17.54 -18.03 10.48
N MET A 479 18.03 -19.12 11.07
CA MET A 479 18.07 -20.43 10.41
C MET A 479 16.69 -21.12 10.48
N SER A 480 15.99 -21.01 11.61
CA SER A 480 14.65 -21.61 11.81
C SER A 480 13.56 -20.93 10.98
N ILE A 481 13.64 -19.61 10.76
CA ILE A 481 12.66 -18.86 9.94
C ILE A 481 12.74 -19.26 8.45
N LEU A 482 13.95 -19.49 7.94
CA LEU A 482 14.16 -19.95 6.56
C LEU A 482 13.60 -21.36 6.34
N GLU A 483 13.82 -22.28 7.29
CA GLU A 483 13.27 -23.64 7.22
C GLU A 483 11.74 -23.67 7.33
N LEU A 484 11.15 -22.87 8.21
CA LEU A 484 9.69 -22.71 8.33
C LEU A 484 9.05 -22.13 7.07
N SER A 485 9.71 -21.18 6.41
CA SER A 485 9.23 -20.61 5.15
C SER A 485 9.24 -21.63 4.00
N SER A 486 10.27 -22.48 3.96
CA SER A 486 10.38 -23.58 3.00
C SER A 486 9.29 -24.64 3.22
N LEU A 487 9.05 -25.01 4.47
CA LEU A 487 8.02 -26.01 4.82
C LEU A 487 6.61 -25.52 4.48
N LYS A 488 6.30 -24.25 4.72
CA LYS A 488 5.01 -23.64 4.34
C LYS A 488 4.81 -23.62 2.82
N ALA A 489 5.87 -23.38 2.04
CA ALA A 489 5.82 -23.44 0.59
C ALA A 489 5.55 -24.86 0.07
N GLU A 490 6.10 -25.90 0.71
CA GLU A 490 5.83 -27.29 0.36
C GLU A 490 4.40 -27.73 0.71
N ILE A 491 3.89 -27.32 1.88
CA ILE A 491 2.50 -27.58 2.27
C ILE A 491 1.51 -26.94 1.27
N GLY A 492 1.81 -25.73 0.78
CA GLY A 492 1.02 -25.07 -0.25
C GLY A 492 0.95 -25.88 -1.56
N LYS A 493 2.07 -26.46 -1.99
CA LYS A 493 2.13 -27.32 -3.19
C LYS A 493 1.30 -28.59 -3.03
N ILE A 494 1.34 -29.22 -1.85
CA ILE A 494 0.56 -30.43 -1.56
C ILE A 494 -0.94 -30.13 -1.58
N LYS A 495 -1.38 -29.02 -0.96
CA LYS A 495 -2.79 -28.60 -0.99
C LYS A 495 -3.28 -28.37 -2.42
N PHE A 496 -2.49 -27.70 -3.27
CA PHE A 496 -2.82 -27.50 -4.68
C PHE A 496 -2.98 -28.83 -5.45
N LEU A 497 -2.09 -29.80 -5.20
CA LEU A 497 -2.15 -31.13 -5.81
C LEU A 497 -3.42 -31.90 -5.40
N ILE A 498 -3.81 -31.82 -4.13
CA ILE A 498 -5.05 -32.45 -3.64
C ILE A 498 -6.26 -31.82 -4.32
N TYR A 499 -6.33 -30.49 -4.42
CA TYR A 499 -7.41 -29.80 -5.13
C TYR A 499 -7.49 -30.19 -6.61
N ALA A 500 -6.35 -30.26 -7.29
CA ALA A 500 -6.30 -30.68 -8.69
C ALA A 500 -6.84 -32.11 -8.88
N VAL A 501 -6.50 -33.03 -7.96
CA VAL A 501 -7.02 -34.41 -7.99
C VAL A 501 -8.53 -34.46 -7.73
N ILE A 502 -9.03 -33.68 -6.76
CA ILE A 502 -10.47 -33.61 -6.47
C ILE A 502 -11.26 -33.09 -7.69
N VAL A 503 -10.79 -32.00 -8.32
CA VAL A 503 -11.41 -31.46 -9.54
C VAL A 503 -11.41 -32.48 -10.67
N LEU A 504 -10.31 -33.23 -10.83
CA LEU A 504 -10.19 -34.24 -11.89
C LEU A 504 -11.13 -35.44 -11.65
N ILE A 505 -11.34 -35.83 -10.39
CA ILE A 505 -12.33 -36.85 -9.99
C ILE A 505 -13.76 -36.35 -10.29
N ILE A 506 -14.08 -35.10 -9.96
CA ILE A 506 -15.39 -34.50 -10.24
C ILE A 506 -15.67 -34.49 -11.75
N ILE A 507 -14.69 -34.09 -12.57
CA ILE A 507 -14.81 -34.10 -14.03
C ILE A 507 -15.05 -35.52 -14.55
N LEU A 508 -14.32 -36.53 -14.04
CA LEU A 508 -14.51 -37.93 -14.44
C LEU A 508 -15.91 -38.45 -14.07
N LEU A 509 -16.44 -38.06 -12.91
CA LEU A 509 -17.79 -38.43 -12.48
C LEU A 509 -18.91 -37.76 -13.29
N ILE A 510 -18.65 -36.62 -13.91
CA ILE A 510 -19.62 -35.94 -14.80
C ILE A 510 -19.63 -36.57 -16.20
N ILE A 511 -18.49 -37.10 -16.64
CA ILE A 511 -18.32 -37.70 -17.98
C ILE A 511 -18.77 -39.18 -18.03
N SER A 512 -18.84 -39.85 -16.88
CA SER A 512 -19.31 -41.25 -16.76
C SER A 512 -20.80 -41.32 -16.44
#